data_AF-A0A7C9RHD0-F1
#
_entry.id   AF-A0A7C9RHD0-F1
#
_cell.length_a   1.000
_cell.length_b   1.000
_cell.length_c   1.000
_cell.angle_alpha   90.00
_cell.angle_beta   90.00
_cell.angle_gamma   90.00
#
_symmetry.space_group_name_H-M   'P 1'
#
loop_
_entity.id
_entity.type
_entity.pdbx_description
1 polymer ?
#
loop_
_entity_poly.entity_id
_entity_poly.type
_entity_poly.pdbx_seq_one_letter_code
_entity_poly.pdbx_strand_id
1 'polypeptide(L)' 'LRSPVRPNPLGTSVTKLVGIEGNTVLVRGLDCLDGTPLVDLKPDRCQFTPIAPPQPGDFETS' A
#
# COMPACT_ATOMS: atom_id res chain seq x y z
N LEU A 1 -9.56 13.38 8.71
CA LEU A 1 -8.40 13.34 9.63
C LEU A 1 -7.58 12.06 9.37
N ARG A 2 -6.25 12.15 9.28
CA ARG A 2 -5.33 11.00 9.18
C ARG A 2 -4.65 10.67 10.53
N SER A 3 -5.42 10.67 11.63
CA SER A 3 -4.89 10.35 12.97
C SER A 3 -4.34 8.92 13.03
N PRO A 4 -3.20 8.68 13.71
CA PRO A 4 -2.71 7.34 14.01
C PRO A 4 -3.54 6.63 15.08
N VAL A 5 -4.28 7.37 15.92
CA VAL A 5 -5.11 6.79 17.00
C VAL A 5 -6.46 6.38 16.42
N ARG A 6 -6.62 5.08 16.16
CA ARG A 6 -7.83 4.43 15.61
C ARG A 6 -8.03 3.07 16.26
N PRO A 7 -9.26 2.52 16.29
CA PRO A 7 -9.49 1.15 16.77
C PRO A 7 -8.62 0.09 16.09
N ASN A 8 -8.40 0.24 14.77
CA ASN A 8 -7.46 -0.54 13.99
C ASN A 8 -6.36 0.40 13.47
N PRO A 9 -5.14 0.37 14.04
CA PRO A 9 -4.08 1.36 13.77
C PRO A 9 -3.31 1.05 12.47
N LEU A 10 -4.02 0.92 11.35
CA LEU A 10 -3.41 0.71 10.03
C LEU A 10 -3.11 2.06 9.37
N GLY A 11 -1.83 2.34 9.14
CA GLY A 11 -1.34 3.44 8.33
C GLY A 11 -1.02 3.01 6.90
N THR A 12 -1.14 3.92 5.93
CA THR A 12 -0.75 3.66 4.54
C THR A 12 0.02 4.85 3.98
N SER A 13 1.10 4.56 3.25
CA SER A 13 1.95 5.55 2.61
C SER A 13 2.31 5.06 1.21
N VAL A 14 2.17 5.94 0.20
CA VAL A 14 2.68 5.67 -1.15
C VAL A 14 4.13 6.14 -1.17
N THR A 15 5.05 5.23 -1.44
CA THR A 15 6.49 5.49 -1.34
C THR A 15 7.19 5.14 -2.64
N LYS A 16 8.34 5.76 -2.88
CA LYS A 16 9.15 5.45 -4.05
C LYS A 16 10.11 4.31 -3.71
N LEU A 17 10.01 3.21 -4.44
CA LEU A 17 11.00 2.13 -4.42
C LEU A 17 12.34 2.66 -4.93
N VAL A 18 13.41 2.42 -4.18
CA VAL A 18 14.78 2.81 -4.56
C VAL A 18 15.71 1.62 -4.76
N GLY A 19 15.39 0.46 -4.19
CA GLY A 19 16.19 -0.75 -4.33
C GLY A 19 15.57 -1.96 -3.63
N ILE A 20 16.06 -3.14 -3.97
CA ILE A 20 15.71 -4.41 -3.33
C ILE A 20 17.00 -5.15 -3.02
N GLU A 21 17.19 -5.54 -1.77
CA GLU A 21 18.36 -6.24 -1.26
C GLU A 21 17.92 -7.50 -0.52
N GLY A 22 17.87 -8.63 -1.24
CA GLY A 22 17.34 -9.88 -0.69
C GLY A 22 15.87 -9.72 -0.28
N ASN A 23 15.60 -9.75 1.02
CA ASN A 23 14.27 -9.54 1.62
C ASN A 23 14.02 -8.10 2.08
N THR A 24 14.94 -7.18 1.83
CA THR A 24 14.84 -5.77 2.23
C THR A 24 14.38 -4.92 1.05
N VAL A 25 13.34 -4.11 1.29
CA VAL A 25 12.80 -3.15 0.31
C VAL A 25 13.22 -1.75 0.74
N LEU A 26 14.09 -1.13 -0.03
CA LEU A 26 14.56 0.23 0.22
C LEU A 26 13.58 1.22 -0.40
N VAL A 27 13.07 2.16 0.39
CA VAL A 27 12.07 3.15 -0.06
C VAL A 27 12.40 4.57 0.42
N ARG A 28 11.80 5.57 -0.24
CA ARG A 28 11.79 6.97 0.21
C ARG A 28 10.37 7.48 0.40
N GLY A 29 10.15 8.25 1.47
CA GLY A 29 8.87 8.90 1.76
C GLY A 29 7.97 8.19 2.78
N LEU A 30 8.53 7.35 3.66
CA LEU A 30 7.82 6.81 4.83
C LEU A 30 7.76 7.83 5.96
N ASP A 31 6.65 7.82 6.69
CA ASP A 31 6.34 8.69 7.83
C ASP A 31 6.10 7.90 9.14
N CYS A 32 6.57 6.64 9.19
CA CYS A 32 6.48 5.79 10.37
C CYS A 32 7.73 5.91 11.26
N LEU A 33 7.59 5.48 12.51
CA LEU A 33 8.72 5.35 13.43
C LEU A 33 9.55 4.11 13.07
N ASP A 34 10.83 4.13 13.43
CA ASP A 34 11.67 2.95 13.33
C ASP A 34 11.06 1.76 14.11
N GLY A 35 11.18 0.56 13.56
CA GLY A 35 10.57 -0.66 14.09
C GLY A 35 9.04 -0.77 13.93
N THR A 36 8.37 0.18 13.27
CA THR A 36 6.93 0.06 12.96
C THR A 36 6.67 -1.21 12.14
N PRO A 37 5.78 -2.12 12.56
CA PRO A 37 5.57 -3.39 11.89
C PRO A 37 4.91 -3.22 10.52
N LEU A 38 5.48 -3.86 9.50
CA LEU A 38 4.88 -3.94 8.18
C LEU A 38 3.80 -5.03 8.14
N VAL A 39 2.61 -4.68 7.69
CA VAL A 39 1.48 -5.62 7.56
C VAL A 39 1.28 -6.08 6.12
N ASP A 40 1.52 -5.19 5.13
CA ASP A 40 1.15 -5.44 3.74
C ASP A 40 1.88 -4.51 2.77
N LEU A 41 2.10 -4.97 1.54
CA LEU A 41 2.71 -4.21 0.44
C LEU A 41 1.93 -4.48 -0.86
N LYS A 42 1.57 -3.41 -1.56
CA LYS A 42 0.82 -3.47 -2.83
C LYS A 42 1.40 -2.49 -3.86
N PRO A 43 1.32 -2.80 -5.16
CA PRO A 43 1.68 -1.84 -6.20
C PRO A 43 0.71 -0.64 -6.15
N ASP A 44 1.22 0.55 -6.47
CA ASP A 44 0.41 1.77 -6.52
C ASP A 44 -0.68 1.68 -7.60
N ARG A 45 -1.88 2.20 -7.30
CA ARG A 45 -3.03 2.10 -8.20
C ARG A 45 -2.86 2.89 -9.49
N CYS A 46 -2.12 4.00 -9.50
CA CYS A 46 -1.91 4.80 -10.72
C CYS A 46 -0.95 4.12 -11.70
N GLN A 47 -0.19 3.12 -11.24
CA GLN A 47 0.79 2.40 -12.05
C GLN A 47 0.43 0.91 -12.24
N PHE A 48 -0.71 0.47 -11.71
CA PHE A 48 -1.10 -0.93 -11.70
C PHE A 48 -2.42 -1.16 -12.44
N THR A 49 -2.41 -2.11 -13.35
CA THR A 49 -3.60 -2.64 -14.00
C THR A 49 -3.97 -3.99 -13.37
N PRO A 50 -5.22 -4.19 -12.92
CA PRO A 50 -5.67 -5.49 -12.43
C PRO A 50 -5.45 -6.60 -13.47
N ILE A 51 -4.89 -7.72 -13.03
CA ILE A 51 -4.59 -8.89 -13.87
C ILE A 51 -5.78 -9.85 -13.94
N ALA A 52 -6.62 -9.85 -12.90
CA ALA A 52 -7.79 -10.71 -12.83
C ALA A 52 -8.83 -10.33 -13.90
N PRO A 53 -9.57 -11.31 -14.46
CA PRO A 53 -10.64 -11.04 -15.41
C PRO A 53 -11.78 -10.25 -14.73
N PRO A 54 -12.48 -9.38 -15.48
CA PRO A 54 -13.63 -8.64 -14.96
C PRO A 54 -14.68 -9.56 -14.35
N GLN A 55 -15.24 -9.15 -13.22
CA GLN A 55 -16.35 -9.81 -12.55
C GLN A 55 -17.67 -9.10 -12.90
N PRO A 56 -18.84 -9.75 -12.78
CA PRO A 56 -20.13 -9.11 -13.09
C PRO A 56 -20.33 -7.76 -12.39
N GLY A 57 -19.91 -7.64 -11.13
CA GLY A 57 -19.98 -6.42 -10.34
C GLY A 57 -19.14 -5.23 -10.86
N ASP A 58 -18.18 -5.46 -11.76
CA ASP A 58 -17.39 -4.38 -12.38
C ASP A 58 -18.21 -3.55 -13.38
N PHE A 59 -19.35 -4.08 -13.84
CA PHE A 59 -20.26 -3.43 -14.79
C PHE A 59 -21.60 -3.02 -14.17
N GLU A 60 -21.81 -3.32 -12.89
CA GLU A 60 -23.04 -2.94 -12.18
C GLU A 60 -23.01 -1.43 -11.89
N THR A 61 -24.07 -0.74 -12.29
CA THR A 61 -24.31 0.68 -11.98
C THR A 61 -25.58 0.81 -11.16
N SER A 62 -25.55 1.67 -10.14
CA SER A 62 -26.67 1.93 -9.21
C SER A 62 -27.79 2.73 -9.85
#